data_AF-A0A8T7JP32-F1
#
_entry.id   AF-A0A8T7JP32-F1
#
_cell.length_a   1.000
_cell.length_b   1.000
_cell.length_c   1.000
_cell.angle_alpha   90.00
_cell.angle_beta   90.00
_cell.angle_gamma   90.00
#
_symmetry.space_group_name_H-M   'P 1'
#
loop_
_entity.id
_entity.type
_entity.pdbx_description
1 polymer ?
#
loop_
_entity_poly.entity_id
_entity_poly.type
_entity_poly.pdbx_seq_one_letter_code
_entity_poly.pdbx_strand_id
1 'polypeptide(L)'
;MRTIKMLVSKSMLRILLLIFISPLSWGACDISKFNILEIRALHNKFSEAPSSDNAADLIMAMPDRFCEFNALYGYDKEAGPLYDSPLYNQFEKLTAYIDHKVLINKYVALASEAKWDADSVNYLQYSYRELFLKHPKESIASILSLPKNKARTAVNFLFDGPHPSQKILKEPTRSKICNINSNFCEILGKVESTLLEKEHHH
;
A
#
# COMPACT_ATOMS: atom_id res chain seq x y z
N MET A 1 -77.75 26.33 2.13
CA MET A 1 -76.95 25.18 1.62
C MET A 1 -75.74 25.72 0.86
N ARG A 2 -74.55 25.66 1.44
CA ARG A 2 -73.28 26.04 0.80
C ARG A 2 -72.51 24.76 0.49
N THR A 3 -72.32 24.46 -0.79
CA THR A 3 -71.54 23.31 -1.24
C THR A 3 -70.09 23.76 -1.44
N ILE A 4 -69.20 23.27 -0.58
CA ILE A 4 -67.75 23.49 -0.65
C ILE A 4 -67.18 22.54 -1.71
N LYS A 5 -66.63 23.07 -2.81
CA LYS A 5 -65.75 22.33 -3.72
C LYS A 5 -64.31 22.48 -3.24
N MET A 6 -63.75 21.44 -2.63
CA MET A 6 -62.30 21.34 -2.41
C MET A 6 -61.63 20.85 -3.69
N LEU A 7 -60.78 21.70 -4.28
CA LEU A 7 -59.78 21.29 -5.26
C LEU A 7 -58.59 20.69 -4.51
N VAL A 8 -58.38 19.37 -4.64
CA VAL A 8 -57.15 18.72 -4.18
C VAL A 8 -56.10 18.84 -5.28
N SER A 9 -55.09 19.68 -5.01
CA SER A 9 -53.91 19.88 -5.85
C SER A 9 -53.10 18.59 -5.96
N LYS A 10 -52.95 18.07 -7.19
CA LYS A 10 -52.02 16.99 -7.53
C LYS A 10 -50.59 17.56 -7.56
N SER A 11 -49.97 17.68 -6.38
CA SER A 11 -48.55 18.00 -6.30
C SER A 11 -47.74 16.74 -6.65
N MET A 12 -47.08 16.80 -7.80
CA MET A 12 -46.13 15.81 -8.31
C MET A 12 -45.07 15.48 -7.26
N LEU A 13 -45.13 14.25 -6.75
CA LEU A 13 -44.04 13.62 -6.01
C LEU A 13 -42.93 13.25 -7.02
N ARG A 14 -42.03 14.19 -7.30
CA ARG A 14 -40.79 13.91 -8.05
C ARG A 14 -39.84 13.17 -7.13
N ILE A 15 -39.87 11.85 -7.20
CA ILE A 15 -38.83 10.97 -6.64
C ILE A 15 -37.55 11.27 -7.41
N LEU A 16 -36.62 12.02 -6.80
CA LEU A 16 -35.25 12.13 -7.27
C LEU A 16 -34.58 10.78 -7.01
N LEU A 17 -34.56 9.91 -8.02
CA LEU A 17 -33.70 8.74 -8.04
C LEU A 17 -32.26 9.26 -8.15
N LEU A 18 -31.58 9.44 -7.01
CA LEU A 18 -30.13 9.59 -6.97
C LEU A 18 -29.55 8.24 -7.37
N ILE A 19 -29.30 8.08 -8.67
CA ILE A 19 -28.46 6.99 -9.17
C ILE A 19 -27.06 7.28 -8.62
N PHE A 20 -26.67 6.57 -7.56
CA PHE A 20 -25.28 6.42 -7.15
C PHE A 20 -24.54 5.65 -8.27
N ILE A 21 -24.24 6.32 -9.37
CA ILE A 21 -23.24 5.84 -10.32
C ILE A 21 -21.88 6.20 -9.73
N SER A 22 -21.35 5.27 -8.94
CA SER A 22 -19.94 4.95 -9.11
C SER A 22 -19.74 3.55 -8.55
N PRO A 23 -19.82 2.49 -9.39
CA PRO A 23 -18.82 1.48 -9.21
C PRO A 23 -17.50 2.23 -9.42
N LEU A 24 -16.82 2.59 -8.33
CA LEU A 24 -15.37 2.48 -8.32
C LEU A 24 -15.11 1.01 -8.61
N SER A 25 -15.23 0.65 -9.90
CA SER A 25 -14.49 -0.47 -10.42
C SER A 25 -13.07 -0.04 -10.15
N TRP A 26 -12.49 -0.64 -9.12
CA TRP A 26 -11.06 -0.81 -9.05
C TRP A 26 -10.74 -1.54 -10.34
N GLY A 27 -10.55 -0.77 -11.42
CA GLY A 27 -10.29 -1.31 -12.73
C GLY A 27 -9.12 -2.25 -12.54
N ALA A 28 -9.32 -3.52 -12.90
CA ALA A 28 -8.25 -4.50 -12.86
C ALA A 28 -7.01 -3.83 -13.47
N CYS A 29 -5.94 -3.71 -12.69
CA CYS A 29 -4.78 -2.98 -13.18
C CYS A 29 -4.20 -3.72 -14.38
N ASP A 30 -3.94 -2.97 -15.45
CA ASP A 30 -3.47 -3.54 -16.70
C ASP A 30 -2.04 -4.06 -16.52
N ILE A 31 -1.92 -5.39 -16.44
CA ILE A 31 -0.64 -6.08 -16.37
C ILE A 31 -0.16 -6.57 -17.75
N SER A 32 -0.87 -6.28 -18.84
CA SER A 32 -0.52 -6.75 -20.20
C SER A 32 0.83 -6.22 -20.68
N LYS A 33 1.29 -5.10 -20.11
CA LYS A 33 2.62 -4.53 -20.37
C LYS A 33 3.78 -5.34 -19.79
N PHE A 34 3.52 -6.27 -18.87
CA PHE A 34 4.57 -7.06 -18.22
C PHE A 34 4.81 -8.38 -18.95
N ASN A 35 6.08 -8.65 -19.25
CA ASN A 35 6.51 -9.96 -19.72
C ASN A 35 6.68 -10.91 -18.52
N ILE A 36 5.62 -11.62 -18.16
CA ILE A 36 5.57 -12.49 -16.98
C ILE A 36 6.68 -13.54 -16.96
N LEU A 37 6.98 -14.15 -18.12
CA LEU A 37 8.02 -15.17 -18.22
C LEU A 37 9.41 -14.59 -17.97
N GLU A 38 9.67 -13.38 -18.46
CA GLU A 38 10.91 -12.66 -18.23
C GLU A 38 11.07 -12.27 -16.76
N ILE A 39 10.03 -11.70 -16.13
CA ILE A 39 10.08 -11.35 -14.70
C ILE A 39 10.33 -12.60 -13.85
N ARG A 40 9.66 -13.72 -14.15
CA ARG A 40 9.91 -15.02 -13.49
C ARG A 40 11.35 -15.48 -13.67
N ALA A 41 11.92 -15.34 -14.87
CA ALA A 41 13.32 -15.65 -15.12
C ALA A 41 14.27 -14.77 -14.28
N LEU A 42 13.96 -13.48 -14.10
CA LEU A 42 14.73 -12.58 -13.23
C LEU A 42 14.67 -13.01 -11.76
N HIS A 43 13.49 -13.42 -11.27
CA HIS A 43 13.38 -13.99 -9.92
C HIS A 43 14.24 -15.25 -9.76
N ASN A 44 14.21 -16.17 -10.71
CA ASN A 44 15.03 -17.39 -10.66
C ASN A 44 16.52 -17.06 -10.71
N LYS A 45 16.94 -16.20 -11.65
CA LYS A 45 18.32 -15.74 -11.81
C LYS A 45 18.86 -15.12 -10.52
N PHE A 46 18.09 -14.23 -9.88
CA PHE A 46 18.50 -13.62 -8.62
C PHE A 46 18.52 -14.63 -7.46
N SER A 47 17.58 -15.58 -7.42
CA SER A 47 17.57 -16.63 -6.38
C SER A 47 18.77 -17.56 -6.46
N GLU A 48 19.14 -17.97 -7.67
CA GLU A 48 20.23 -18.93 -7.94
C GLU A 48 21.61 -18.28 -7.82
N ALA A 49 21.77 -17.06 -8.35
CA ALA A 49 23.03 -16.33 -8.36
C ALA A 49 22.83 -14.86 -7.95
N PRO A 50 22.64 -14.56 -6.66
CA PRO A 50 22.49 -13.18 -6.21
C PRO A 50 23.73 -12.33 -6.56
N SER A 51 23.51 -11.22 -7.26
CA SER A 51 24.52 -10.22 -7.61
C SER A 51 23.88 -8.85 -7.71
N SER A 52 24.68 -7.77 -7.71
CA SER A 52 24.15 -6.41 -7.91
C SER A 52 23.43 -6.26 -9.24
N ASP A 53 23.95 -6.85 -10.32
CA ASP A 53 23.30 -6.80 -11.64
C ASP A 53 21.95 -7.52 -11.63
N ASN A 54 21.90 -8.74 -11.09
CA ASN A 54 20.65 -9.51 -11.03
C ASN A 54 19.61 -8.86 -10.11
N ALA A 55 20.06 -8.25 -9.01
CA ALA A 55 19.20 -7.49 -8.13
C ALA A 55 18.65 -6.23 -8.81
N ALA A 56 19.48 -5.55 -9.61
CA ALA A 56 19.08 -4.35 -10.34
C ALA A 56 18.05 -4.69 -11.43
N ASP A 57 18.30 -5.74 -12.21
CA ASP A 57 17.35 -6.25 -13.21
C ASP A 57 16.00 -6.55 -12.55
N LEU A 58 16.01 -7.25 -11.41
CA LEU A 58 14.80 -7.60 -10.68
C LEU A 58 14.04 -6.35 -10.17
N ILE A 59 14.73 -5.39 -9.55
CA ILE A 59 14.11 -4.15 -9.04
C ILE A 59 13.55 -3.28 -10.19
N MET A 60 14.22 -3.24 -11.34
CA MET A 60 13.74 -2.52 -12.52
C MET A 60 12.50 -3.16 -13.13
N ALA A 61 12.41 -4.49 -13.10
CA ALA A 61 11.26 -5.23 -13.59
C ALA A 61 10.05 -5.18 -12.63
N MET A 62 10.27 -4.89 -11.35
CA MET A 62 9.19 -4.72 -10.38
C MET A 62 8.30 -3.52 -10.72
N PRO A 63 6.96 -3.65 -10.63
CA PRO A 63 6.04 -2.55 -10.88
C PRO A 63 6.32 -1.32 -10.01
N ASP A 64 5.97 -0.15 -10.53
CA ASP A 64 6.00 1.11 -9.77
C ASP A 64 4.67 1.39 -9.05
N ARG A 65 3.58 0.72 -9.46
CA ARG A 65 2.25 0.90 -8.90
C ARG A 65 1.84 -0.31 -8.06
N PHE A 66 1.27 -0.04 -6.89
CA PHE A 66 0.84 -1.12 -5.99
C PHE A 66 -0.20 -2.04 -6.62
N CYS A 67 -1.17 -1.50 -7.36
CA CYS A 67 -2.21 -2.34 -7.95
C CYS A 67 -1.64 -3.31 -9.01
N GLU A 68 -0.58 -2.93 -9.73
CA GLU A 68 0.15 -3.80 -10.65
C GLU A 68 0.97 -4.83 -9.87
N PHE A 69 1.63 -4.40 -8.79
CA PHE A 69 2.32 -5.30 -7.87
C PHE A 69 1.37 -6.36 -7.29
N ASN A 70 0.21 -5.95 -6.77
CA ASN A 70 -0.78 -6.85 -6.21
C ASN A 70 -1.39 -7.77 -7.27
N ALA A 71 -1.61 -7.27 -8.49
CA ALA A 71 -2.10 -8.10 -9.59
C ALA A 71 -1.07 -9.16 -10.03
N LEU A 72 0.23 -8.88 -9.95
CA LEU A 72 1.29 -9.82 -10.28
C LEU A 72 1.55 -10.83 -9.16
N TYR A 73 1.67 -10.36 -7.92
CA TYR A 73 2.21 -11.13 -6.81
C TYR A 73 1.18 -11.48 -5.73
N GLY A 74 0.09 -10.73 -5.64
CA GLY A 74 -0.93 -10.87 -4.61
C GLY A 74 -2.02 -11.88 -4.96
N TYR A 75 -3.07 -11.86 -4.14
CA TYR A 75 -4.28 -12.63 -4.31
C TYR A 75 -5.48 -11.68 -4.27
N ASP A 76 -6.42 -11.85 -5.20
CA ASP A 76 -7.74 -11.18 -5.13
C ASP A 76 -8.84 -12.24 -5.28
N LYS A 77 -9.32 -12.47 -6.51
CA LYS A 77 -10.20 -13.61 -6.82
C LYS A 77 -9.43 -14.86 -7.23
N GLU A 78 -8.22 -14.65 -7.71
CA GLU A 78 -7.27 -15.68 -8.12
C GLU A 78 -5.85 -15.21 -7.77
N ALA A 79 -4.94 -16.17 -7.70
CA ALA A 79 -3.53 -15.88 -7.46
C ALA A 79 -2.94 -15.16 -8.68
N GLY A 80 -2.16 -14.11 -8.44
CA GLY A 80 -1.40 -13.44 -9.49
C GLY A 80 -0.42 -14.39 -10.18
N PRO A 81 -0.03 -14.12 -11.43
CA PRO A 81 0.83 -15.01 -12.22
C PRO A 81 2.25 -15.20 -11.64
N LEU A 82 2.64 -14.41 -10.64
CA LEU A 82 3.91 -14.49 -9.93
C LEU A 82 3.70 -14.74 -8.41
N TYR A 83 2.52 -15.19 -8.00
CA TYR A 83 2.16 -15.43 -6.60
C TYR A 83 3.13 -16.40 -5.87
N ASP A 84 3.65 -17.38 -6.59
CA ASP A 84 4.62 -18.37 -6.09
C ASP A 84 6.08 -17.87 -6.07
N SER A 85 6.33 -16.62 -6.44
CA SER A 85 7.68 -16.04 -6.40
C SER A 85 8.18 -15.95 -4.96
N PRO A 86 9.46 -16.25 -4.68
CA PRO A 86 9.99 -16.31 -3.32
C PRO A 86 10.31 -14.91 -2.74
N LEU A 87 9.33 -13.99 -2.77
CA LEU A 87 9.49 -12.57 -2.44
C LEU A 87 10.06 -12.36 -1.04
N TYR A 88 9.61 -13.14 -0.05
CA TYR A 88 10.10 -13.04 1.32
C TYR A 88 11.64 -13.13 1.39
N ASN A 89 12.20 -14.16 0.77
CA ASN A 89 13.64 -14.39 0.75
C ASN A 89 14.37 -13.37 -0.12
N GLN A 90 13.76 -12.92 -1.20
CA GLN A 90 14.40 -12.04 -2.16
C GLN A 90 14.45 -10.60 -1.66
N PHE A 91 13.37 -10.06 -1.10
CA PHE A 91 13.34 -8.68 -0.62
C PHE A 91 14.33 -8.44 0.51
N GLU A 92 14.49 -9.41 1.42
CA GLU A 92 15.56 -9.34 2.43
C GLU A 92 16.94 -9.27 1.76
N LYS A 93 17.23 -10.17 0.82
CA LYS A 93 18.52 -10.24 0.12
C LYS A 93 18.82 -8.99 -0.69
N LEU A 94 17.83 -8.32 -1.29
CA LEU A 94 18.02 -7.11 -2.09
C LEU A 94 18.75 -6.01 -1.31
N THR A 95 18.57 -5.95 0.02
CA THR A 95 19.25 -4.97 0.87
C THR A 95 20.78 -5.13 0.92
N ALA A 96 21.31 -6.28 0.53
CA ALA A 96 22.75 -6.53 0.43
C ALA A 96 23.35 -6.12 -0.92
N TYR A 97 22.52 -5.95 -1.96
CA TYR A 97 22.97 -5.75 -3.34
C TYR A 97 22.56 -4.41 -3.95
N ILE A 98 21.52 -3.77 -3.41
CA ILE A 98 20.96 -2.52 -3.91
C ILE A 98 21.15 -1.42 -2.87
N ASP A 99 21.51 -0.23 -3.35
CA ASP A 99 21.58 0.95 -2.48
C ASP A 99 20.24 1.18 -1.77
N HIS A 100 20.31 1.35 -0.45
CA HIS A 100 19.12 1.48 0.39
C HIS A 100 18.20 2.63 -0.06
N LYS A 101 18.70 3.73 -0.64
CA LYS A 101 17.84 4.82 -1.10
C LYS A 101 17.00 4.41 -2.31
N VAL A 102 17.56 3.58 -3.20
CA VAL A 102 16.83 3.01 -4.33
C VAL A 102 15.70 2.13 -3.83
N LEU A 103 15.97 1.23 -2.87
CA LEU A 103 14.96 0.37 -2.27
C LEU A 103 13.89 1.17 -1.51
N ILE A 104 14.30 2.16 -0.72
CA ILE A 104 13.38 3.05 0.01
C ILE A 104 12.41 3.70 -0.98
N ASN A 105 12.93 4.30 -2.06
CA ASN A 105 12.08 4.98 -3.04
C ASN A 105 11.12 4.01 -3.73
N LYS A 106 11.57 2.79 -4.10
CA LYS A 106 10.70 1.77 -4.71
C LYS A 106 9.60 1.34 -3.74
N TYR A 107 9.94 1.04 -2.49
CA TYR A 107 8.97 0.57 -1.49
C TYR A 107 8.02 1.68 -1.05
N VAL A 108 8.49 2.92 -0.89
CA VAL A 108 7.63 4.07 -0.59
C VAL A 108 6.67 4.35 -1.74
N ALA A 109 7.11 4.26 -3.00
CA ALA A 109 6.24 4.42 -4.17
C ALA A 109 5.10 3.40 -4.17
N LEU A 110 5.42 2.12 -3.97
CA LEU A 110 4.41 1.06 -3.82
C LEU A 110 3.51 1.30 -2.60
N ALA A 111 4.09 1.56 -1.43
CA ALA A 111 3.36 1.80 -0.19
C ALA A 111 2.38 2.98 -0.28
N SER A 112 2.65 3.96 -1.14
CA SER A 112 1.78 5.13 -1.35
C SER A 112 0.41 4.81 -1.96
N GLU A 113 0.27 3.63 -2.57
CA GLU A 113 -0.98 3.08 -3.12
C GLU A 113 -1.44 1.83 -2.40
N ALA A 114 -0.65 1.35 -1.43
CA ALA A 114 -0.87 0.07 -0.79
C ALA A 114 -2.06 0.09 0.16
N LYS A 115 -2.71 -1.06 0.18
CA LYS A 115 -3.61 -1.47 1.25
C LYS A 115 -3.03 -2.75 1.84
N TRP A 116 -3.13 -2.90 3.15
CA TRP A 116 -2.75 -4.16 3.73
C TRP A 116 -3.68 -5.26 3.22
N ASP A 117 -3.08 -6.36 2.83
CA ASP A 117 -3.71 -7.61 2.46
C ASP A 117 -2.81 -8.75 2.96
N ALA A 118 -3.35 -9.95 3.00
CA ALA A 118 -2.57 -11.14 3.34
C ALA A 118 -1.54 -11.49 2.24
N ASP A 119 -0.78 -12.57 2.46
CA ASP A 119 0.13 -13.17 1.48
C ASP A 119 1.29 -12.26 1.03
N SER A 120 1.53 -12.13 -0.28
CA SER A 120 2.70 -11.46 -0.85
C SER A 120 2.80 -9.97 -0.50
N VAL A 121 1.67 -9.30 -0.28
CA VAL A 121 1.63 -7.91 0.18
C VAL A 121 2.27 -7.76 1.56
N ASN A 122 2.11 -8.77 2.42
CA ASN A 122 2.71 -8.79 3.74
C ASN A 122 4.25 -8.86 3.67
N TYR A 123 4.82 -9.53 2.64
CA TYR A 123 6.28 -9.54 2.45
C TYR A 123 6.81 -8.16 2.05
N LEU A 124 6.10 -7.44 1.18
CA LEU A 124 6.44 -6.05 0.85
C LEU A 124 6.38 -5.16 2.11
N GLN A 125 5.31 -5.27 2.90
CA GLN A 125 5.17 -4.51 4.15
C GLN A 125 6.34 -4.80 5.10
N TYR A 126 6.67 -6.07 5.29
CA TYR A 126 7.74 -6.49 6.19
C TYR A 126 9.08 -5.86 5.77
N SER A 127 9.48 -6.03 4.52
CA SER A 127 10.75 -5.49 4.01
C SER A 127 10.78 -3.95 4.01
N TYR A 128 9.65 -3.31 3.73
CA TYR A 128 9.53 -1.85 3.84
C TYR A 128 9.71 -1.37 5.28
N ARG A 129 9.08 -2.04 6.26
CA ARG A 129 9.19 -1.70 7.67
C ARG A 129 10.61 -1.89 8.20
N GLU A 130 11.27 -2.99 7.85
CA GLU A 130 12.67 -3.24 8.22
C GLU A 130 13.59 -2.14 7.66
N LEU A 131 13.39 -1.76 6.40
CA LEU A 131 14.17 -0.70 5.77
C LEU A 131 13.92 0.67 6.41
N PHE A 132 12.67 0.97 6.77
CA PHE A 132 12.30 2.17 7.52
C PHE A 132 12.99 2.23 8.89
N LEU A 133 12.99 1.13 9.65
CA LEU A 133 13.60 1.09 10.98
C LEU A 133 15.13 1.21 10.93
N LYS A 134 15.76 0.67 9.89
CA LYS A 134 17.21 0.72 9.69
C LYS A 134 17.68 2.09 9.16
N HIS A 135 16.90 2.72 8.28
CA HIS A 135 17.22 3.98 7.62
C HIS A 135 16.08 5.00 7.75
N PRO A 136 15.74 5.44 8.98
CA PRO A 136 14.54 6.22 9.23
C PRO A 136 14.63 7.64 8.65
N LYS A 137 15.81 8.26 8.61
CA LYS A 137 15.98 9.61 8.07
C LYS A 137 15.65 9.65 6.58
N GLU A 138 16.24 8.75 5.81
CA GLU A 138 16.05 8.62 4.37
C GLU A 138 14.62 8.21 4.04
N SER A 139 14.05 7.28 4.82
CA SER A 139 12.68 6.81 4.63
C SER A 139 11.66 7.90 4.91
N ILE A 140 11.82 8.65 6.01
CA ILE A 140 10.97 9.81 6.33
C ILE A 140 11.07 10.88 5.23
N ALA A 141 12.28 11.18 4.75
CA ALA A 141 12.46 12.14 3.67
C ALA A 141 11.72 11.70 2.39
N SER A 142 11.82 10.42 2.01
CA SER A 142 11.12 9.86 0.85
C SER A 142 9.60 9.91 1.03
N ILE A 143 9.07 9.51 2.19
CA ILE A 143 7.64 9.57 2.51
C ILE A 143 7.11 11.01 2.44
N LEU A 144 7.83 11.97 3.03
CA LEU A 144 7.41 13.37 3.06
C LEU A 144 7.53 14.10 1.71
N SER A 145 8.22 13.50 0.74
CA SER A 145 8.26 14.00 -0.64
C SER A 145 6.96 13.72 -1.41
N LEU A 146 6.12 12.79 -0.91
CA LEU A 146 4.85 12.45 -1.51
C LEU A 146 3.76 13.50 -1.21
N PRO A 147 2.70 13.59 -2.04
CA PRO A 147 1.48 14.28 -1.67
C PRO A 147 0.93 13.79 -0.32
N LYS A 148 0.33 14.68 0.47
CA LYS A 148 -0.08 14.41 1.87
C LYS A 148 -0.94 13.14 2.04
N ASN A 149 -1.85 12.88 1.12
CA ASN A 149 -2.68 11.67 1.14
C ASN A 149 -1.85 10.40 0.89
N LYS A 150 -0.95 10.43 -0.10
CA LYS A 150 -0.03 9.35 -0.45
C LYS A 150 0.98 9.06 0.68
N ALA A 151 1.52 10.11 1.31
CA ALA A 151 2.38 9.99 2.48
C ALA A 151 1.65 9.27 3.63
N ARG A 152 0.40 9.65 3.90
CA ARG A 152 -0.43 8.98 4.91
C ARG A 152 -0.66 7.50 4.57
N THR A 153 -0.96 7.17 3.32
CA THR A 153 -1.12 5.78 2.87
C THR A 153 0.15 4.97 3.09
N ALA A 154 1.31 5.52 2.71
CA ALA A 154 2.60 4.86 2.93
C ALA A 154 2.88 4.61 4.43
N VAL A 155 2.60 5.61 5.30
CA VAL A 155 2.76 5.43 6.76
C VAL A 155 1.75 4.43 7.33
N ASN A 156 0.50 4.45 6.87
CA ASN A 156 -0.49 3.44 7.25
C ASN A 156 0.02 2.05 6.92
N PHE A 157 0.52 1.84 5.70
CA PHE A 157 1.03 0.56 5.25
C PHE A 157 2.22 0.04 6.08
N LEU A 158 2.99 0.86 6.80
CA LEU A 158 4.04 0.37 7.70
C LEU A 158 3.49 -0.46 8.89
N PHE A 159 2.28 -0.15 9.35
CA PHE A 159 1.76 -0.63 10.64
C PHE A 159 0.41 -1.36 10.54
N ASP A 160 -0.22 -1.34 9.36
CA ASP A 160 -1.51 -1.96 9.13
C ASP A 160 -1.44 -3.51 9.22
N GLY A 161 -2.57 -4.16 9.49
CA GLY A 161 -2.65 -5.61 9.71
C GLY A 161 -3.78 -6.02 10.66
N PRO A 162 -3.90 -7.31 11.00
CA PRO A 162 -4.96 -7.82 11.85
C PRO A 162 -4.85 -7.35 13.31
N HIS A 163 -3.62 -7.08 13.78
CA HIS A 163 -3.36 -6.58 15.13
C HIS A 163 -2.38 -5.39 15.10
N PRO A 164 -2.82 -4.19 14.64
CA PRO A 164 -1.96 -3.02 14.54
C PRO A 164 -1.29 -2.62 15.87
N SER A 165 -1.96 -2.82 17.01
CA SER A 165 -1.41 -2.61 18.36
C SER A 165 -0.08 -3.32 18.63
N GLN A 166 0.19 -4.43 17.94
CA GLN A 166 1.44 -5.19 18.03
C GLN A 166 2.52 -4.66 17.09
N LYS A 167 2.14 -3.94 16.02
CA LYS A 167 3.05 -3.47 14.95
C LYS A 167 3.51 -2.03 15.14
N ILE A 168 2.68 -1.16 15.73
CA ILE A 168 2.99 0.25 15.97
C ILE A 168 4.28 0.42 16.78
N LEU A 169 4.92 1.59 16.63
CA LEU A 169 6.20 1.85 17.29
C LEU A 169 6.01 2.02 18.78
N LYS A 170 6.77 1.24 19.57
CA LYS A 170 6.84 1.39 21.02
C LYS A 170 7.93 2.39 21.42
N GLU A 171 7.82 2.94 22.61
CA GLU A 171 8.92 3.69 23.20
C GLU A 171 10.11 2.76 23.52
N PRO A 172 11.36 3.23 23.42
CA PRO A 172 11.80 4.59 23.07
C PRO A 172 11.92 4.85 21.54
N THR A 173 11.64 3.85 20.70
CA THR A 173 11.83 3.94 19.24
C THR A 173 10.93 5.01 18.63
N ARG A 174 9.67 5.08 19.08
CA ARG A 174 8.72 6.09 18.62
C ARG A 174 9.22 7.52 18.87
N SER A 175 9.70 7.84 20.08
CA SER A 175 10.32 9.13 20.37
C SER A 175 11.52 9.44 19.46
N LYS A 176 12.41 8.46 19.23
CA LYS A 176 13.56 8.65 18.33
C LYS A 176 13.12 9.01 16.90
N ILE A 177 12.10 8.32 16.38
CA ILE A 177 11.53 8.59 15.05
C ILE A 177 10.88 9.98 15.00
N CYS A 178 10.06 10.32 15.99
CA CYS A 178 9.40 11.63 16.08
C CYS A 178 10.39 12.80 16.19
N ASN A 179 11.56 12.58 16.79
CA ASN A 179 12.62 13.60 16.88
C ASN A 179 13.32 13.87 15.54
N ILE A 180 13.19 13.00 14.53
CA ILE A 180 13.76 13.23 13.20
C ILE A 180 12.99 14.33 12.45
N ASN A 181 11.66 14.30 12.52
CA ASN A 181 10.81 15.25 11.81
C ASN A 181 9.41 15.36 12.44
N SER A 182 9.02 16.57 12.83
CA SER A 182 7.73 16.82 13.50
C SER A 182 6.51 16.60 12.60
N ASN A 183 6.60 16.94 11.31
CA ASN A 183 5.51 16.70 10.35
C ASN A 183 5.26 15.20 10.15
N PHE A 184 6.34 14.41 10.06
CA PHE A 184 6.19 12.96 10.05
C PHE A 184 5.55 12.44 11.34
N CYS A 185 5.96 12.95 12.50
CA CYS A 185 5.37 12.55 13.79
C CYS A 185 3.85 12.84 13.85
N GLU A 186 3.40 13.96 13.27
CA GLU A 186 1.96 14.27 13.17
C GLU A 186 1.21 13.24 12.30
N ILE A 187 1.79 12.85 11.16
CA ILE A 187 1.22 11.81 10.29
C ILE A 187 1.17 10.48 11.03
N LEU A 188 2.28 10.09 11.67
CA LEU A 188 2.40 8.85 12.43
C LEU A 188 1.33 8.77 13.52
N GLY A 189 1.19 9.80 14.37
CA GLY A 189 0.18 9.80 15.43
C GLY A 189 -1.25 9.68 14.92
N LYS A 190 -1.58 10.32 13.79
CA LYS A 190 -2.90 10.19 13.16
C LYS A 190 -3.15 8.77 12.64
N VAL A 191 -2.15 8.17 12.00
CA VAL A 191 -2.22 6.79 11.52
C VAL A 191 -2.37 5.81 12.67
N GLU A 192 -1.56 5.92 13.72
CA GLU A 192 -1.63 5.07 14.91
C GLU A 192 -3.02 5.11 15.55
N SER A 193 -3.60 6.31 15.76
CA SER A 193 -4.97 6.45 16.29
C SER A 193 -6.00 5.74 15.41
N THR A 194 -5.95 5.97 14.09
CA THR A 194 -6.90 5.36 13.14
C THR A 194 -6.80 3.84 13.11
N LEU A 195 -5.58 3.28 13.19
CA LEU A 195 -5.37 1.83 13.18
C LEU A 195 -5.87 1.18 14.47
N LEU A 196 -5.62 1.79 15.62
CA LEU A 196 -6.09 1.29 16.92
C LEU A 196 -7.62 1.37 17.04
N GLU A 197 -8.23 2.45 16.57
CA GLU A 197 -9.70 2.57 16.52
C GLU A 197 -10.33 1.43 15.72
N LYS A 198 -9.76 1.07 14.57
CA LYS A 198 -10.25 -0.04 13.74
C LYS A 198 -10.11 -1.39 14.43
N GLU A 199 -9.00 -1.65 15.12
CA GLU A 199 -8.77 -2.91 15.84
C GLU A 199 -9.84 -3.18 16.91
N HIS A 200 -10.34 -2.13 17.58
CA HIS A 200 -11.38 -2.25 18.60
C HIS A 200 -12.80 -2.47 18.06
N HIS A 201 -13.01 -2.29 16.76
CA HIS A 201 -14.31 -2.42 16.10
C HIS A 201 -14.49 -3.74 15.32
N HIS A 202 -13.50 -4.63 15.39
CA HIS A 202 -13.52 -5.98 14.82
C HIS A 202 -13.54 -7.04 15.92
#